data_AF-A0A252F2F2-F1
#
_entry.id   AF-A0A252F2F2-F1
#
_cell.length_a   1.000
_cell.length_b   1.000
_cell.length_c   1.000
_cell.angle_alpha   90.00
_cell.angle_beta   90.00
_cell.angle_gamma   90.00
#
_symmetry.space_group_name_H-M   'P 1'
#
loop_
_entity.id
_entity.type
_entity.pdbx_description
1 polymer ?
#
loop_
_entity_poly.entity_id
_entity_poly.type
_entity_poly.pdbx_seq_one_letter_code
_entity_poly.pdbx_strand_id
1 'polypeptide(L)'
;MPRITEYISRTAQANESAAAAEVLTGGNVTPERAHQLRSAIEVAVESFDDSIALDYPELVQLWYPGTAYAADQRVNYNGTLYKCLQSHTAQADWSPDAAPSLWAQICETHAGTADDPIPYEGNMELTEGLYYTQDGVMYRCTRSTGQSVYHVLAELVGMYVEVQV
;
A
#
# COMPACT_ATOMS: atom_id res chain seq x y z
N MET A 1 -39.23 -27.29 -22.95
CA MET A 1 -37.92 -27.86 -23.34
C MET A 1 -37.06 -26.72 -23.86
N PRO A 2 -36.08 -26.23 -23.10
CA PRO A 2 -35.20 -25.15 -23.57
C PRO A 2 -34.35 -25.66 -24.75
N ARG A 3 -34.29 -24.86 -25.82
CA ARG A 3 -33.70 -25.21 -27.11
C ARG A 3 -32.17 -25.21 -26.99
N ILE A 4 -31.52 -26.29 -27.41
CA ILE A 4 -30.07 -26.51 -27.47
C ILE A 4 -29.31 -25.29 -28.04
N THR A 5 -29.96 -24.53 -28.92
CA THR A 5 -29.44 -23.29 -29.53
C THR A 5 -29.04 -22.21 -28.51
N GLU A 6 -29.76 -22.06 -27.39
CA GLU A 6 -29.49 -21.00 -26.40
C GLU A 6 -28.23 -21.31 -25.57
N TYR A 7 -27.93 -22.59 -25.36
CA TYR A 7 -26.75 -23.04 -24.62
C TYR A 7 -25.46 -22.78 -25.41
N ILE A 8 -25.49 -23.00 -26.73
CA ILE A 8 -24.34 -22.83 -27.62
C ILE A 8 -23.95 -21.34 -27.74
N SER A 9 -24.93 -20.44 -27.83
CA SER A 9 -24.67 -18.99 -27.88
C SER A 9 -24.06 -18.47 -26.58
N ARG A 10 -24.50 -18.98 -25.41
CA ARG A 10 -23.95 -18.59 -24.11
C ARG A 10 -22.51 -19.07 -23.90
N THR A 11 -22.19 -20.27 -24.40
CA THR A 11 -20.82 -20.79 -24.37
C THR A 11 -19.88 -20.08 -25.33
N ALA A 12 -20.36 -19.67 -26.51
CA ALA A 12 -19.55 -18.91 -27.47
C ALA A 12 -19.22 -17.51 -26.96
N GLN A 13 -20.20 -16.83 -26.36
CA GLN A 13 -20.02 -15.46 -25.86
C GLN A 13 -19.15 -15.38 -24.59
N ALA A 14 -19.15 -16.44 -23.76
CA ALA A 14 -18.21 -16.59 -22.65
C ALA A 14 -16.76 -16.86 -23.12
N ASN A 15 -16.60 -17.59 -24.24
CA ASN A 15 -15.29 -17.92 -24.81
C ASN A 15 -14.64 -16.72 -25.52
N GLU A 16 -15.44 -15.89 -26.20
CA GLU A 16 -14.97 -14.66 -26.85
C GLU A 16 -14.58 -13.58 -25.82
N SER A 17 -15.30 -13.48 -24.69
CA SER A 17 -14.90 -12.58 -23.58
C SER A 17 -13.64 -13.02 -22.85
N ALA A 18 -13.30 -14.33 -22.89
CA ALA A 18 -12.05 -14.84 -22.32
C ALA A 18 -10.85 -14.58 -23.24
N ALA A 19 -11.03 -14.69 -24.57
CA ALA A 19 -9.97 -14.47 -25.56
C ALA A 19 -9.53 -12.99 -25.68
N ALA A 20 -10.45 -12.04 -25.46
CA ALA A 20 -10.11 -10.61 -25.50
C ALA A 20 -9.25 -10.14 -24.31
N ALA A 21 -9.31 -10.85 -23.17
CA ALA A 21 -8.47 -10.59 -22.00
C ALA A 21 -7.08 -11.24 -22.09
N GLU A 22 -6.87 -12.16 -23.02
CA GLU A 22 -5.68 -13.02 -23.12
C GLU A 22 -4.48 -12.34 -23.80
N VAL A 23 -4.73 -11.33 -24.64
CA VAL A 23 -3.74 -10.75 -25.57
C VAL A 23 -2.85 -9.66 -24.93
N LEU A 24 -3.20 -9.13 -23.75
CA LEU A 24 -2.40 -8.09 -23.07
C LEU A 24 -1.66 -8.55 -21.79
N THR A 25 -1.95 -9.73 -21.24
CA THR A 25 -1.35 -10.18 -19.95
C THR A 25 -0.59 -11.51 -20.02
N GLY A 26 -0.56 -12.19 -21.17
CA GLY A 26 0.16 -13.47 -21.27
C GLY A 26 -0.47 -14.57 -20.43
N GLY A 27 -1.77 -14.80 -20.61
CA GLY A 27 -2.50 -15.96 -20.07
C GLY A 27 -3.03 -15.79 -18.65
N ASN A 28 -4.24 -16.33 -18.40
CA ASN A 28 -4.80 -16.44 -17.05
C ASN A 28 -3.83 -17.25 -16.17
N VAL A 29 -3.35 -16.67 -15.06
CA VAL A 29 -2.54 -17.38 -14.08
C VAL A 29 -3.38 -18.49 -13.46
N THR A 30 -3.13 -19.75 -13.84
CA THR A 30 -3.77 -20.91 -13.20
C THR A 30 -3.19 -21.12 -11.79
N PRO A 31 -3.92 -21.78 -10.86
CA PRO A 31 -3.39 -22.10 -9.53
C PRO A 31 -2.07 -22.86 -9.58
N GLU A 32 -1.92 -23.79 -10.52
CA GLU A 32 -0.68 -24.55 -10.71
C GLU A 32 0.47 -23.64 -11.15
N ARG A 33 0.18 -22.66 -12.03
CA ARG A 33 1.18 -21.69 -12.47
C ARG A 33 1.56 -20.73 -11.34
N ALA A 34 0.60 -20.29 -10.52
CA ALA A 34 0.86 -19.48 -9.33
C ALA A 34 1.79 -20.19 -8.35
N HIS A 35 1.55 -21.49 -8.09
CA HIS A 35 2.45 -22.29 -7.24
C HIS A 35 3.87 -22.38 -7.80
N GLN A 36 4.02 -22.56 -9.11
CA GLN A 36 5.34 -22.57 -9.77
C GLN A 36 6.05 -21.22 -9.70
N LEU A 37 5.30 -20.12 -9.75
CA LEU A 37 5.84 -18.76 -9.74
C LEU A 37 6.17 -18.24 -8.35
N ARG A 38 5.73 -18.91 -7.27
CA ARG A 38 5.91 -18.45 -5.90
C ARG A 38 7.34 -18.01 -5.59
N SER A 39 8.33 -18.86 -5.88
CA SER A 39 9.74 -18.52 -5.61
C SER A 39 10.24 -17.33 -6.44
N ALA A 40 9.75 -17.17 -7.68
CA ALA A 40 10.09 -16.02 -8.51
C ALA A 40 9.45 -14.73 -7.99
N ILE A 41 8.22 -14.80 -7.47
CA ILE A 41 7.53 -13.68 -6.84
C ILE A 41 8.26 -13.25 -5.56
N GLU A 42 8.64 -14.20 -4.70
CA GLU A 42 9.39 -13.90 -3.47
C GLU A 42 10.69 -13.14 -3.76
N VAL A 43 11.45 -13.59 -4.77
CA VAL A 43 12.68 -12.89 -5.21
C VAL A 43 12.38 -11.50 -5.80
N ALA A 44 11.31 -11.35 -6.57
CA ALA A 44 10.93 -10.06 -7.14
C ALA A 44 10.51 -9.06 -6.05
N VAL A 45 9.72 -9.51 -5.07
CA VAL A 45 9.25 -8.69 -3.94
C VAL A 45 10.41 -8.10 -3.15
N GLU A 46 11.51 -8.84 -2.96
CA GLU A 46 12.70 -8.30 -2.28
C GLU A 46 13.27 -7.06 -2.97
N SER A 47 13.11 -6.95 -4.29
CA SER A 47 13.60 -5.81 -5.09
C SER A 47 12.63 -4.63 -5.19
N PHE A 48 11.38 -4.79 -4.75
CA PHE A 48 10.41 -3.70 -4.76
C PHE A 48 10.92 -2.53 -3.91
N ASP A 49 10.60 -1.30 -4.29
CA ASP A 49 10.67 -0.19 -3.34
C ASP A 49 9.52 -0.26 -2.33
N ASP A 50 9.52 0.65 -1.36
CA ASP A 50 8.48 0.71 -0.33
C ASP A 50 7.09 1.00 -0.92
N SER A 51 7.01 1.81 -1.98
CA SER A 51 5.75 2.18 -2.62
C SER A 51 5.10 0.97 -3.26
N ILE A 52 5.84 0.21 -4.07
CA ILE A 52 5.31 -0.99 -4.71
C ILE A 52 4.94 -2.04 -3.65
N ALA A 53 5.69 -2.15 -2.55
CA ALA A 53 5.32 -3.08 -1.50
C ALA A 53 3.99 -2.71 -0.83
N LEU A 54 3.70 -1.42 -0.65
CA LEU A 54 2.45 -0.93 -0.08
C LEU A 54 1.23 -1.22 -0.97
N ASP A 55 1.40 -1.26 -2.29
CA ASP A 55 0.34 -1.64 -3.23
C ASP A 55 -0.02 -3.14 -3.13
N TYR A 56 0.93 -3.99 -2.71
CA TYR A 56 0.78 -5.45 -2.67
C TYR A 56 1.24 -6.05 -1.33
N PRO A 57 0.63 -5.65 -0.19
CA PRO A 57 1.09 -6.03 1.13
C PRO A 57 0.99 -7.54 1.37
N GLU A 58 0.10 -8.25 0.68
CA GLU A 58 -0.07 -9.70 0.73
C GLU A 58 1.10 -10.48 0.11
N LEU A 59 1.91 -9.82 -0.73
CA LEU A 59 3.11 -10.42 -1.31
C LEU A 59 4.31 -10.34 -0.36
N VAL A 60 4.25 -9.45 0.62
CA VAL A 60 5.31 -9.28 1.64
C VAL A 60 5.20 -10.39 2.68
N GLN A 61 6.35 -10.92 3.11
CA GLN A 61 6.42 -11.97 4.11
C GLN A 61 5.72 -11.55 5.42
N LEU A 62 4.83 -12.41 5.94
CA LEU A 62 4.23 -12.21 7.26
C LEU A 62 5.28 -12.28 8.38
N TRP A 63 5.13 -11.43 9.40
CA TRP A 63 5.99 -11.47 10.57
C TRP A 63 5.71 -12.71 11.44
N TYR A 64 6.77 -13.36 11.93
CA TYR A 64 6.68 -14.48 12.88
C TYR A 64 7.76 -14.39 13.97
N PRO A 65 7.45 -14.73 15.23
CA PRO A 65 8.45 -14.81 16.29
C PRO A 65 9.43 -15.97 16.03
N GLY A 66 10.68 -15.79 16.42
CA GLY A 66 11.76 -16.75 16.21
C GLY A 66 12.42 -16.69 14.82
N THR A 67 11.88 -15.88 13.89
CA THR A 67 12.48 -15.64 12.57
C THR A 67 13.61 -14.62 12.67
N ALA A 68 14.73 -14.89 11.97
CA ALA A 68 15.80 -13.92 11.81
C ALA A 68 15.46 -12.97 10.66
N TYR A 69 15.50 -11.67 10.95
CA TYR A 69 15.27 -10.60 9.98
C TYR A 69 16.57 -9.79 9.80
N ALA A 70 16.92 -9.53 8.55
CA ALA A 70 18.02 -8.61 8.23
C ALA A 70 17.54 -7.16 8.31
N ALA A 71 18.44 -6.21 8.51
CA ALA A 71 18.16 -4.79 8.29
C ALA A 71 17.63 -4.56 6.86
N ASP A 72 16.73 -3.59 6.71
CA ASP A 72 15.96 -3.25 5.49
C ASP A 72 14.99 -4.33 5.00
N GLN A 73 14.92 -5.51 5.64
CA GLN A 73 13.92 -6.51 5.30
C GLN A 73 12.52 -6.03 5.71
N ARG A 74 11.53 -6.30 4.85
CA ARG A 74 10.14 -5.89 5.04
C ARG A 74 9.28 -7.06 5.51
N VAL A 75 8.32 -6.76 6.37
CA VAL A 75 7.35 -7.72 6.89
C VAL A 75 5.95 -7.13 6.90
N ASN A 76 4.95 -7.98 6.73
CA ASN A 76 3.56 -7.65 6.96
C ASN A 76 3.15 -8.12 8.37
N TYR A 77 2.65 -7.20 9.18
CA TYR A 77 2.09 -7.47 10.50
C TYR A 77 0.69 -6.87 10.59
N ASN A 78 -0.32 -7.75 10.72
CA ASN A 78 -1.73 -7.38 10.79
C ASN A 78 -2.23 -6.48 9.64
N GLY A 79 -1.66 -6.63 8.44
CA GLY A 79 -2.02 -5.83 7.26
C GLY A 79 -1.21 -4.53 7.12
N THR A 80 -0.34 -4.22 8.07
CA THR A 80 0.56 -3.06 8.01
C THR A 80 1.98 -3.52 7.70
N LEU A 81 2.66 -2.80 6.80
CA LEU A 81 4.04 -3.11 6.45
C LEU A 81 5.02 -2.41 7.38
N TYR A 82 6.05 -3.14 7.75
CA TYR A 82 7.15 -2.67 8.57
C TYR A 82 8.48 -3.06 7.95
N LYS A 83 9.49 -2.22 8.16
CA LYS A 83 10.87 -2.44 7.77
C LYS A 83 11.72 -2.67 9.01
N CYS A 84 12.54 -3.71 8.97
CA CYS A 84 13.49 -4.02 10.01
C CYS A 84 14.62 -2.98 9.99
N LEU A 85 14.81 -2.27 11.10
CA LEU A 85 15.85 -1.25 11.24
C LEU A 85 17.22 -1.84 11.57
N GLN A 86 17.23 -2.96 12.31
CA GLN A 86 18.44 -3.58 12.84
C GLN A 86 18.30 -5.09 12.75
N SER A 87 19.27 -5.78 12.17
CA SER A 87 19.24 -7.24 12.05
C SER A 87 19.09 -7.91 13.42
N HIS A 88 18.08 -8.77 13.58
CA HIS A 88 17.78 -9.43 14.84
C HIS A 88 16.99 -10.73 14.63
N THR A 89 16.87 -11.53 15.68
CA THR A 89 15.89 -12.64 15.74
C THR A 89 14.66 -12.15 16.48
N ALA A 90 13.49 -12.22 15.84
CA ALA A 90 12.24 -11.75 16.41
C ALA A 90 11.86 -12.50 17.69
N GLN A 91 11.29 -11.78 18.65
CA GLN A 91 10.70 -12.32 19.87
C GLN A 91 9.23 -11.91 19.92
N ALA A 92 8.42 -12.65 20.69
CA ALA A 92 6.98 -12.35 20.79
C ALA A 92 6.71 -10.93 21.28
N ASP A 93 7.50 -10.44 22.24
CA ASP A 93 7.39 -9.08 22.79
C ASP A 93 8.09 -8.01 21.91
N TRP A 94 8.68 -8.41 20.77
CA TRP A 94 9.33 -7.55 19.78
C TRP A 94 8.54 -7.53 18.47
N SER A 95 7.21 -7.51 18.56
CA SER A 95 6.36 -7.32 17.40
C SER A 95 6.60 -5.95 16.75
N PRO A 96 6.31 -5.80 15.44
CA PRO A 96 6.60 -4.57 14.71
C PRO A 96 5.94 -3.29 15.25
N ASP A 97 4.77 -3.42 15.87
CA ASP A 97 4.05 -2.33 16.52
C ASP A 97 4.56 -1.99 17.94
N ALA A 98 5.17 -2.95 18.64
CA ALA A 98 5.62 -2.80 20.03
C ALA A 98 7.10 -2.41 20.17
N ALA A 99 7.92 -2.63 19.15
CA ALA A 99 9.37 -2.42 19.20
C ALA A 99 9.87 -1.40 18.15
N PRO A 100 9.59 -0.09 18.32
CA PRO A 100 9.93 0.96 17.34
C PRO A 100 11.45 1.17 17.15
N SER A 101 12.29 0.65 18.05
CA SER A 101 13.75 0.65 17.86
C SER A 101 14.24 -0.40 16.87
N LEU A 102 13.43 -1.44 16.61
CA LEU A 102 13.75 -2.56 15.72
C LEU A 102 12.97 -2.49 14.41
N TRP A 103 11.81 -1.83 14.40
CA TRP A 103 10.89 -1.78 13.27
C TRP A 103 10.47 -0.34 12.99
N ALA A 104 10.44 0.02 11.71
CA ALA A 104 9.80 1.25 11.24
C ALA A 104 8.60 0.88 10.39
N GLN A 105 7.45 1.49 10.66
CA GLN A 105 6.30 1.37 9.78
C GLN A 105 6.64 1.95 8.41
N ILE A 106 6.29 1.23 7.35
CA ILE A 106 6.39 1.73 5.98
C ILE A 106 5.10 2.49 5.71
N CYS A 107 5.21 3.77 5.42
CA CYS A 107 4.09 4.62 5.04
C CYS A 107 4.30 5.07 3.59
N GLU A 108 3.20 5.32 2.89
CA GLU A 108 3.26 5.95 1.58
C GLU A 108 3.98 7.30 1.71
N THR A 109 4.99 7.52 0.87
CA THR A 109 5.64 8.82 0.77
C THR A 109 4.90 9.61 -0.29
N HIS A 110 4.15 10.61 0.14
CA HIS A 110 3.39 11.47 -0.75
C HIS A 110 4.20 12.70 -1.15
N ALA A 111 4.15 13.07 -2.43
CA ALA A 111 4.82 14.24 -2.96
C ALA A 111 4.25 15.56 -2.40
N GLY A 112 3.04 15.53 -1.83
CA GLY A 112 2.35 16.72 -1.35
C GLY A 112 1.90 17.62 -2.48
N THR A 113 1.50 17.03 -3.61
CA THR A 113 0.93 17.74 -4.76
C THR A 113 -0.59 17.59 -4.78
N ALA A 114 -1.29 18.33 -5.63
CA ALA A 114 -2.74 18.16 -5.78
C ALA A 114 -3.14 16.75 -6.25
N ASP A 115 -2.26 16.09 -7.02
CA ASP A 115 -2.49 14.73 -7.53
C ASP A 115 -2.07 13.65 -6.51
N ASP A 116 -1.18 13.99 -5.58
CA ASP A 116 -0.65 13.10 -4.54
C ASP A 116 -0.52 13.85 -3.19
N PRO A 117 -1.65 14.14 -2.52
CA PRO A 117 -1.67 14.90 -1.28
C PRO A 117 -1.20 14.04 -0.10
N ILE A 118 -0.51 14.65 0.86
CA ILE A 118 -0.03 13.97 2.07
C ILE A 118 -1.22 13.71 3.03
N PRO A 119 -1.53 12.45 3.39
CA PRO A 119 -2.49 12.14 4.45
C PRO A 119 -2.06 12.76 5.77
N TYR A 120 -2.97 13.50 6.39
CA TYR A 120 -2.73 14.19 7.65
C TYR A 120 -3.36 13.42 8.81
N GLU A 121 -2.51 12.86 9.66
CA GLU A 121 -2.90 12.05 10.83
C GLU A 121 -2.77 12.82 12.16
N GLY A 122 -2.58 14.14 12.11
CA GLY A 122 -2.30 14.95 13.29
C GLY A 122 -0.84 14.87 13.74
N ASN A 123 -0.44 15.82 14.59
CA ASN A 123 0.95 15.97 15.07
C ASN A 123 1.99 16.04 13.92
N MET A 124 1.60 16.63 12.79
CA MET A 124 2.47 16.84 11.63
C MET A 124 2.72 18.32 11.44
N GLU A 125 3.91 18.67 10.94
CA GLU A 125 4.20 20.02 10.46
C GLU A 125 3.63 20.20 9.05
N LEU A 126 2.99 21.36 8.81
CA LEU A 126 2.52 21.71 7.49
C LEU A 126 3.56 22.61 6.81
N THR A 127 3.87 22.31 5.56
CA THR A 127 4.82 23.06 4.73
C THR A 127 4.06 23.83 3.68
N GLU A 128 4.33 25.13 3.57
CA GLU A 128 3.71 26.00 2.56
C GLU A 128 3.85 25.42 1.14
N GLY A 129 2.75 25.46 0.40
CA GLY A 129 2.69 25.00 -0.99
C GLY A 129 2.38 23.51 -1.15
N LEU A 130 2.53 22.70 -0.10
CA LEU A 130 2.15 21.29 -0.14
C LEU A 130 0.65 21.08 0.07
N TYR A 131 0.15 19.97 -0.46
CA TYR A 131 -1.22 19.53 -0.35
C TYR A 131 -1.31 18.40 0.67
N TYR A 132 -2.38 18.45 1.45
CA TYR A 132 -2.69 17.50 2.51
C TYR A 132 -4.13 17.01 2.37
N THR A 133 -4.40 15.80 2.81
CA THR A 133 -5.76 15.25 2.84
C THR A 133 -6.12 14.76 4.24
N GLN A 134 -7.34 15.04 4.68
CA GLN A 134 -7.88 14.52 5.93
C GLN A 134 -9.37 14.20 5.74
N ASP A 135 -9.79 13.00 6.13
CA ASP A 135 -11.16 12.51 5.98
C ASP A 135 -11.71 12.64 4.54
N GLY A 136 -10.83 12.53 3.54
CA GLY A 136 -11.15 12.67 2.12
C GLY A 136 -11.29 14.12 1.61
N VAL A 137 -11.03 15.12 2.45
CA VAL A 137 -11.02 16.54 2.06
C VAL A 137 -9.58 16.97 1.79
N MET A 138 -9.37 17.62 0.64
CA MET A 138 -8.05 18.13 0.24
C MET A 138 -7.86 19.58 0.69
N TYR A 139 -6.66 19.86 1.18
CA TYR A 139 -6.24 21.16 1.67
C TYR A 139 -4.89 21.53 1.07
N ARG A 140 -4.72 22.79 0.69
CA ARG A 140 -3.40 23.35 0.34
C ARG A 140 -2.88 24.17 1.51
N CYS A 141 -1.67 23.90 1.94
CA CYS A 141 -1.01 24.70 2.96
C CYS A 141 -0.60 26.06 2.37
N THR A 142 -1.12 27.14 2.95
CA THR A 142 -0.84 28.52 2.53
C THR A 142 0.33 29.13 3.30
N ARG A 143 0.73 28.52 4.42
CA ARG A 143 1.85 28.98 5.25
C ARG A 143 2.39 27.86 6.11
N SER A 144 3.72 27.71 6.15
CA SER A 144 4.36 26.71 7.00
C SER A 144 4.05 26.94 8.48
N THR A 145 3.80 25.85 9.22
CA THR A 145 3.56 25.93 10.67
C THR A 145 4.87 26.04 11.46
N GLY A 146 5.99 25.55 10.91
CA GLY A 146 7.32 25.58 11.56
C GLY A 146 7.44 24.63 12.77
N GLN A 147 6.34 23.97 13.13
CA GLN A 147 6.16 23.08 14.28
C GLN A 147 5.03 22.12 13.94
N SER A 148 4.98 20.96 14.59
CA SER A 148 3.85 20.05 14.46
C SER A 148 2.57 20.68 15.03
N VAL A 149 1.49 20.55 14.27
CA VAL A 149 0.14 20.96 14.69
C VAL A 149 -0.70 19.73 14.98
N TYR A 150 -1.57 19.83 15.99
CA TYR A 150 -2.44 18.74 16.45
C TYR A 150 -3.91 18.94 16.07
N HIS A 151 -4.26 20.14 15.60
CA HIS A 151 -5.62 20.48 15.17
C HIS A 151 -5.97 19.77 13.87
N VAL A 152 -7.24 19.42 13.69
CA VAL A 152 -7.74 18.94 12.41
C VAL A 152 -7.61 20.04 11.34
N LEU A 153 -7.34 19.68 10.09
CA LEU A 153 -7.10 20.63 9.00
C LEU A 153 -8.29 21.58 8.78
N ALA A 154 -9.51 21.10 9.02
CA ALA A 154 -10.72 21.91 8.96
C ALA A 154 -10.70 23.11 9.94
N GLU A 155 -10.07 22.97 11.10
CA GLU A 155 -9.92 24.06 12.08
C GLU A 155 -8.82 25.07 11.69
N LEU A 156 -7.90 24.66 10.81
CA LEU A 156 -6.78 25.47 10.37
C LEU A 156 -7.09 26.28 9.09
N VAL A 157 -8.28 26.10 8.52
CA VAL A 157 -8.73 26.79 7.31
C VAL A 157 -8.72 28.30 7.51
N GLY A 158 -8.08 29.02 6.59
CA GLY A 158 -7.92 30.47 6.63
C GLY A 158 -6.79 30.97 7.53
N MET A 159 -6.14 30.08 8.31
CA MET A 159 -4.96 30.41 9.11
C MET A 159 -3.67 29.82 8.52
N TYR A 160 -3.70 28.54 8.16
CA TYR A 160 -2.55 27.80 7.62
C TYR A 160 -2.87 27.02 6.35
N VAL A 161 -4.13 26.65 6.16
CA VAL A 161 -4.57 25.88 4.99
C VAL A 161 -5.78 26.51 4.33
N GLU A 162 -6.01 26.16 3.08
CA GLU A 162 -7.23 26.46 2.33
C GLU A 162 -7.81 25.16 1.76
N VAL A 163 -9.14 25.04 1.76
CA VAL A 163 -9.82 23.87 1.18
C VAL A 163 -9.69 23.93 -0.34
N GLN A 164 -9.31 22.81 -0.95
CA GLN A 164 -9.31 22.63 -2.39
C GLN A 164 -10.57 21.84 -2.78
N VAL A 165 -11.26 22.33 -3.81
CA VAL A 165 -12.53 21.76 -4.32
C VAL A 165 -12.31 21.10 -5.66
#